data_AF-A0ABD1VAK4-F1
#
_entry.id   AF-A0ABD1VAK4-F1
#
_cell.length_a   1.000
_cell.length_b   1.000
_cell.length_c   1.000
_cell.angle_alpha   90.00
_cell.angle_beta   90.00
_cell.angle_gamma   90.00
#
_symmetry.space_group_name_H-M   'P 1'
#
loop_
_entity.id
_entity.type
_entity.pdbx_description
1 polymer ?
#
loop_
_entity_poly.entity_id
_entity_poly.type
_entity_poly.pdbx_seq_one_letter_code
_entity_poly.pdbx_strand_id
1 'polypeptide(L)'
;MHCSTVGELIYCSCLYSPSESYQSLRKPAQLWYDSLGEYRQLQYLNSPTVEQCMNALYWEFCGRQDHLKDIARKEFFKLKCCFYNPKDLDKHFQNAAKRYYLIGGMDDPNIKQAYLESIPQPLGQETLRMIVMKGQFLGTTFFGELHNMVLRTLKKLCNQRAFLTDIHTTGKKLEKTCERPELKIKCHHNDKSC
;
A
#
# COMPACT_ATOMS: atom_id res chain seq x y z
N MET A 1 3.55 1.07 -41.75
CA MET A 1 3.97 -0.34 -41.60
C MET A 1 4.24 -0.87 -43.00
N HIS A 2 5.48 -1.25 -43.31
CA HIS A 2 5.80 -1.93 -44.56
C HIS A 2 6.08 -3.39 -44.23
N CYS A 3 5.19 -4.27 -44.66
CA CYS A 3 5.45 -5.70 -44.74
C CYS A 3 5.92 -5.99 -46.16
N SER A 4 7.12 -6.56 -46.29
CA SER A 4 7.61 -7.10 -47.56
C SER A 4 7.78 -8.60 -47.39
N THR A 5 7.26 -9.35 -48.36
CA THR A 5 7.40 -10.80 -48.47
C THR A 5 8.62 -11.14 -49.32
N VAL A 6 9.56 -11.90 -48.76
CA VAL A 6 10.62 -12.59 -49.52
C VAL A 6 10.63 -14.04 -49.03
N GLY A 7 10.02 -14.94 -49.79
CA GLY A 7 9.78 -16.34 -49.39
C GLY A 7 8.70 -16.51 -48.31
N GLU A 8 8.48 -17.74 -47.86
CA GLU A 8 7.47 -18.15 -46.85
C GLU A 8 7.71 -17.60 -45.42
N LEU A 9 8.49 -16.53 -45.27
CA LEU A 9 8.75 -15.87 -43.99
C LEU A 9 8.29 -14.43 -44.04
N ILE A 10 7.34 -14.09 -43.16
CA ILE A 10 6.85 -12.72 -42.95
C ILE A 10 7.78 -12.03 -41.96
N TYR A 11 8.57 -11.06 -42.42
CA TYR A 11 9.36 -10.19 -41.56
C TYR A 11 8.56 -8.93 -41.19
N CYS A 12 8.16 -8.82 -39.93
CA CYS A 12 7.66 -7.58 -39.36
C CYS A 12 8.79 -6.85 -38.63
N SER A 13 9.46 -5.92 -39.30
CA SER A 13 10.38 -5.00 -38.65
C SER A 13 9.60 -3.82 -38.04
N CYS A 14 9.36 -3.89 -36.72
CA CYS A 14 9.07 -2.67 -35.95
C CYS A 14 10.35 -1.83 -35.89
N LEU A 15 10.32 -0.66 -36.54
CA LEU A 15 11.34 0.38 -36.39
C LEU A 15 11.31 0.91 -34.94
N TYR A 16 11.96 0.20 -34.04
CA TYR A 16 12.33 0.70 -32.72
C TYR A 16 13.69 0.11 -32.40
N SER A 17 14.70 0.96 -32.24
CA SER A 17 16.03 0.51 -31.80
C SER A 17 15.86 -0.24 -30.47
N PRO A 18 16.25 -1.53 -30.37
CA PRO A 18 16.14 -2.26 -29.12
C PRO A 18 17.18 -1.72 -28.15
N SER A 19 16.75 -1.23 -26.99
CA SER A 19 17.67 -0.98 -25.87
C SER A 19 18.35 -2.29 -25.44
N GLU A 20 19.58 -2.20 -24.95
CA GLU A 20 20.45 -3.33 -24.57
C GLU A 20 19.78 -4.35 -23.63
N SER A 21 18.78 -3.93 -22.84
CA SER A 21 17.98 -4.79 -21.98
C SER A 21 17.17 -5.85 -22.74
N TYR A 22 16.65 -5.54 -23.94
CA TYR A 22 15.89 -6.50 -24.76
C TYR A 22 16.76 -7.60 -25.37
N GLN A 23 18.03 -7.31 -25.66
CA GLN A 23 18.95 -8.32 -26.18
C GLN A 23 19.32 -9.36 -25.11
N SER A 24 19.35 -8.97 -23.83
CA SER A 24 19.69 -9.86 -22.71
C SER A 24 18.65 -10.97 -22.46
N LEU A 25 17.35 -10.66 -22.65
CA LEU A 25 16.24 -11.59 -22.44
C LEU A 25 15.95 -12.49 -23.65
N ARG A 26 16.45 -12.12 -24.83
CA ARG A 26 16.18 -12.86 -26.09
C ARG A 26 16.75 -14.27 -26.06
N LYS A 27 17.99 -14.45 -25.56
CA LYS A 27 18.67 -15.76 -25.59
C LYS A 27 18.01 -16.79 -24.65
N PRO A 28 17.70 -16.47 -23.38
CA PRO A 28 17.01 -17.43 -22.50
C PRO A 28 15.61 -17.81 -22.99
N ALA A 29 14.83 -16.84 -23.49
CA ALA A 29 13.49 -17.10 -24.00
C ALA A 29 13.50 -17.98 -25.26
N GLN A 30 14.48 -17.77 -26.14
CA GLN A 30 14.63 -18.58 -27.36
C GLN A 30 15.06 -20.02 -27.03
N LEU A 31 16.03 -20.20 -26.13
CA LEU A 31 16.42 -21.53 -25.65
C LEU A 31 15.27 -22.27 -24.97
N TRP A 32 14.46 -21.57 -24.18
CA TRP A 32 13.25 -22.15 -23.59
C TRP A 32 12.26 -22.58 -24.67
N TYR A 33 11.98 -21.73 -25.66
CA TYR A 33 11.05 -22.05 -26.75
C TYR A 33 11.54 -23.25 -27.58
N ASP A 34 12.83 -23.28 -27.93
CA ASP A 34 13.46 -24.36 -28.69
C ASP A 34 13.47 -25.68 -27.88
N SER A 35 13.49 -25.60 -26.54
CA SER A 35 13.36 -26.77 -25.67
C SER A 35 11.93 -27.34 -25.58
N LEU A 36 10.92 -26.57 -26.02
CA LEU A 36 9.56 -27.08 -26.11
C LEU A 36 9.47 -28.12 -27.21
N GLY A 37 8.77 -29.23 -26.97
CA GLY A 37 8.46 -30.18 -28.04
C GLY A 37 7.62 -29.52 -29.15
N GLU A 38 7.73 -30.03 -30.38
CA GLU A 38 7.09 -29.48 -31.59
C GLU A 38 5.59 -29.19 -31.40
N TYR A 39 4.88 -30.11 -30.73
CA TYR A 39 3.46 -29.92 -30.41
C TYR A 39 3.18 -28.66 -29.56
N ARG A 40 4.01 -28.38 -28.54
CA ARG A 40 3.86 -27.18 -27.70
C ARG A 40 4.24 -25.91 -28.44
N GLN A 41 5.29 -25.95 -29.27
CA GLN A 41 5.65 -24.82 -30.13
C GLN A 41 4.49 -24.45 -31.07
N LEU A 42 3.86 -25.46 -31.69
CA LEU A 42 2.68 -25.26 -32.54
C LEU A 42 1.49 -24.66 -31.77
N GLN A 43 1.30 -24.96 -30.49
CA GLN A 43 0.24 -24.32 -29.69
C GLN A 43 0.47 -22.81 -29.51
N TYR A 44 1.72 -22.37 -29.34
CA TYR A 44 2.04 -20.94 -29.24
C TYR A 44 1.95 -20.24 -30.60
N LEU A 45 2.42 -20.88 -31.68
CA LEU A 45 2.32 -20.35 -33.05
C LEU A 45 0.87 -20.22 -33.52
N ASN A 46 0.03 -21.19 -33.16
CA ASN A 46 -1.38 -21.24 -33.53
C ASN A 46 -2.29 -20.58 -32.49
N SER A 47 -1.73 -19.82 -31.54
CA SER A 47 -2.54 -19.09 -30.56
C SER A 47 -3.47 -18.09 -31.26
N PRO A 48 -4.80 -18.16 -31.03
CA PRO A 48 -5.80 -17.37 -31.77
C PRO A 48 -5.63 -15.85 -31.65
N THR A 49 -5.15 -15.38 -30.50
CA THR A 49 -4.89 -13.96 -30.27
C THR A 49 -3.58 -13.75 -29.53
N VAL A 50 -3.00 -12.55 -29.70
CA VAL A 50 -1.80 -12.13 -28.94
C VAL A 50 -2.07 -12.19 -27.43
N GLU A 51 -3.27 -11.81 -26.99
CA GLU A 51 -3.66 -11.87 -25.57
C GLU A 51 -3.61 -13.30 -25.03
N GLN A 52 -4.11 -14.29 -25.77
CA GLN A 52 -4.07 -15.69 -25.35
C GLN A 52 -2.63 -16.23 -25.31
N CYS A 53 -1.79 -15.88 -26.28
CA CYS A 53 -0.38 -16.24 -26.28
C CYS A 53 0.36 -15.62 -25.08
N MET A 54 0.15 -14.31 -24.83
CA MET A 54 0.74 -13.59 -23.71
C MET A 54 0.28 -14.14 -22.36
N ASN A 55 -1.00 -14.51 -22.25
CA ASN A 55 -1.50 -15.22 -21.07
C ASN A 55 -0.81 -16.57 -20.92
N ALA A 56 -0.73 -17.41 -21.95
CA ALA A 56 -0.05 -18.70 -21.86
C ALA A 56 1.43 -18.56 -21.46
N LEU A 57 2.15 -17.57 -21.99
CA LEU A 57 3.52 -17.25 -21.57
C LEU A 57 3.58 -16.81 -20.10
N TYR A 58 2.69 -15.91 -19.69
CA TYR A 58 2.60 -15.49 -18.30
C TYR A 58 2.36 -16.68 -17.36
N TRP A 59 1.53 -17.64 -17.74
CA TRP A 59 1.23 -18.81 -16.93
C TRP A 59 2.43 -19.74 -16.75
N GLU A 60 3.25 -19.93 -17.79
CA GLU A 60 4.47 -20.75 -17.70
C GLU A 60 5.55 -20.10 -16.82
N PHE A 61 5.76 -18.79 -16.94
CA PHE A 61 6.85 -18.11 -16.23
C PHE A 61 6.47 -17.54 -14.87
N CYS A 62 5.23 -17.06 -14.72
CA CYS A 62 4.74 -16.38 -13.53
C CYS A 62 3.71 -17.22 -12.75
N GLY A 63 3.14 -18.27 -13.36
CA GLY A 63 2.10 -19.09 -12.76
C GLY A 63 0.68 -18.54 -12.95
N ARG A 64 -0.32 -19.24 -12.38
CA ARG A 64 -1.73 -18.81 -12.42
C ARG A 64 -1.90 -17.45 -11.74
N GLN A 65 -2.42 -16.48 -12.48
CA GLN A 65 -2.67 -15.13 -11.96
C GLN A 65 -3.60 -15.14 -10.74
N ASP A 66 -4.58 -16.05 -10.71
CA ASP A 66 -5.50 -16.22 -9.58
C ASP A 66 -4.76 -16.65 -8.31
N HIS A 67 -3.78 -17.55 -8.43
CA HIS A 67 -2.98 -17.99 -7.31
C HIS A 67 -2.11 -16.86 -6.75
N LEU A 68 -1.55 -16.02 -7.62
CA LEU A 68 -0.79 -14.83 -7.20
C LEU A 68 -1.68 -13.79 -6.51
N LYS A 69 -2.89 -13.57 -7.01
CA LYS A 69 -3.88 -12.68 -6.36
C LYS A 69 -4.30 -13.22 -5.00
N ASP A 70 -4.55 -14.51 -4.87
CA ASP A 70 -4.91 -15.15 -3.61
C ASP A 70 -3.79 -15.07 -2.56
N ILE A 71 -2.55 -15.31 -2.99
CA ILE A 71 -1.37 -15.14 -2.14
C ILE A 71 -1.26 -13.67 -1.71
N ALA A 72 -1.31 -12.73 -2.66
CA ALA A 72 -1.19 -11.31 -2.38
C ALA A 72 -2.29 -10.81 -1.43
N ARG A 73 -3.51 -11.34 -1.58
CA ARG A 73 -4.64 -11.03 -0.69
C ARG A 73 -4.37 -11.56 0.71
N LYS A 74 -3.99 -12.84 0.86
CA LYS A 74 -3.62 -13.42 2.16
C LYS A 74 -2.48 -12.66 2.83
N GLU A 75 -1.45 -12.28 2.07
CA GLU A 75 -0.33 -11.49 2.58
C GLU A 75 -0.74 -10.09 3.00
N PHE A 76 -1.63 -9.43 2.24
CA PHE A 76 -2.13 -8.10 2.58
C PHE A 76 -2.77 -8.09 3.97
N PHE A 77 -3.68 -9.03 4.26
CA PHE A 77 -4.36 -9.12 5.55
C PHE A 77 -3.43 -9.55 6.70
N LYS A 78 -2.27 -10.15 6.41
CA LYS A 78 -1.23 -10.47 7.40
C LYS A 78 -0.33 -9.29 7.73
N LEU A 79 -0.32 -8.22 6.92
CA LEU A 79 0.51 -7.05 7.20
C LEU A 79 0.09 -6.41 8.53
N LYS A 80 1.08 -6.10 9.37
CA LYS A 80 0.92 -5.36 10.62
C LYS A 80 2.09 -4.39 10.80
N CYS A 81 1.77 -3.19 11.28
CA CYS A 81 2.73 -2.18 11.69
C CYS A 81 2.47 -1.84 13.15
N CYS A 82 3.51 -1.92 13.97
CA CYS A 82 3.44 -1.67 15.41
C CYS A 82 4.10 -0.34 15.81
N PHE A 83 4.60 0.42 14.84
CA PHE A 83 5.40 1.62 15.08
C PHE A 83 4.64 2.89 14.70
N TYR A 84 4.86 3.95 15.47
CA TYR A 84 4.35 5.30 15.20
C TYR A 84 5.35 6.18 14.44
N ASN A 85 6.47 5.61 13.98
CA ASN A 85 7.48 6.33 13.24
C ASN A 85 7.04 6.51 11.76
N PRO A 86 7.08 7.73 11.20
CA PRO A 86 6.66 7.97 9.81
C PRO A 86 7.35 7.07 8.79
N LYS A 87 8.66 6.84 8.92
CA LYS A 87 9.41 6.00 7.96
C LYS A 87 8.93 4.53 7.97
N ASP A 88 8.58 4.01 9.13
CA ASP A 88 8.06 2.64 9.25
C ASP A 88 6.63 2.55 8.70
N LEU A 89 5.82 3.59 8.89
CA LEU A 89 4.51 3.71 8.27
C LEU A 89 4.59 3.81 6.75
N ASP A 90 5.54 4.56 6.20
CA ASP A 90 5.79 4.67 4.76
C ASP A 90 6.19 3.31 4.18
N LYS A 91 7.14 2.61 4.83
CA LYS A 91 7.57 1.26 4.42
C LYS A 91 6.42 0.26 4.46
N HIS A 92 5.60 0.31 5.51
CA HIS A 92 4.39 -0.50 5.62
C HIS A 92 3.39 -0.18 4.51
N PHE A 93 3.16 1.11 4.24
CA PHE A 93 2.31 1.56 3.14
C PHE A 93 2.81 1.07 1.79
N GLN A 94 4.11 1.16 1.49
CA GLN A 94 4.68 0.66 0.23
C GLN A 94 4.45 -0.85 0.07
N ASN A 95 4.60 -1.62 1.14
CA ASN A 95 4.34 -3.06 1.12
C ASN A 95 2.85 -3.39 0.93
N ALA A 96 1.97 -2.61 1.55
CA ALA A 96 0.52 -2.72 1.37
C ALA A 96 0.10 -2.31 -0.05
N ALA A 97 0.63 -1.21 -0.58
CA ALA A 97 0.30 -0.66 -1.90
C ALA A 97 0.63 -1.63 -3.02
N LYS A 98 1.81 -2.27 -2.98
CA LYS A 98 2.19 -3.30 -3.96
C LYS A 98 1.14 -4.40 -4.08
N ARG A 99 0.59 -4.86 -2.95
CA ARG A 99 -0.44 -5.90 -2.88
C ARG A 99 -1.82 -5.37 -3.22
N TYR A 100 -2.15 -4.17 -2.74
CA TYR A 100 -3.40 -3.47 -3.00
C TYR A 100 -3.74 -3.41 -4.49
N TYR A 101 -2.76 -2.99 -5.32
CA TYR A 101 -2.96 -2.91 -6.76
C TYR A 101 -3.01 -4.29 -7.42
N LEU A 102 -2.22 -5.26 -6.93
CA LEU A 102 -2.21 -6.61 -7.46
C LEU A 102 -3.56 -7.35 -7.26
N ILE A 103 -4.23 -7.10 -6.14
CA ILE A 103 -5.51 -7.74 -5.79
C ILE A 103 -6.75 -6.99 -6.29
N GLY A 104 -6.59 -5.89 -7.04
CA GLY A 104 -7.72 -5.08 -7.50
C GLY A 104 -8.42 -4.31 -6.37
N GLY A 105 -7.68 -3.83 -5.37
CA GLY A 105 -8.25 -3.20 -4.17
C GLY A 105 -9.04 -1.90 -4.42
N MET A 106 -9.08 -1.38 -5.65
CA MET A 106 -9.96 -0.27 -6.03
C MET A 106 -11.44 -0.67 -5.96
N ASP A 107 -11.75 -1.92 -6.28
CA ASP A 107 -13.11 -2.45 -6.35
C ASP A 107 -13.60 -3.02 -5.01
N ASP A 108 -12.70 -3.16 -4.02
CA ASP A 108 -12.99 -3.76 -2.72
C ASP A 108 -12.84 -2.71 -1.58
N PRO A 109 -13.96 -2.15 -1.09
CA PRO A 109 -13.92 -1.13 -0.03
C PRO A 109 -13.36 -1.67 1.30
N ASN A 110 -13.40 -2.98 1.54
CA ASN A 110 -12.93 -3.59 2.79
C ASN A 110 -11.40 -3.57 2.92
N ILE A 111 -10.67 -3.50 1.80
CA ILE A 111 -9.21 -3.51 1.80
C ILE A 111 -8.65 -2.22 2.44
N LYS A 112 -9.32 -1.09 2.25
CA LYS A 112 -8.93 0.19 2.87
C LYS A 112 -9.14 0.16 4.38
N GLN A 113 -10.21 -0.48 4.83
CA GLN A 113 -10.49 -0.70 6.26
C GLN A 113 -9.42 -1.62 6.87
N ALA A 114 -9.10 -2.73 6.20
CA ALA A 114 -8.05 -3.64 6.62
C ALA A 114 -6.66 -2.98 6.70
N TYR A 115 -6.38 -2.01 5.82
CA TYR A 115 -5.17 -1.19 5.94
C TYR A 115 -5.15 -0.35 7.24
N LEU A 116 -6.27 0.30 7.61
CA LEU A 116 -6.34 1.02 8.88
C LEU A 116 -6.21 0.11 10.11
N GLU A 117 -6.69 -1.13 10.00
CA GLU A 117 -6.53 -2.17 11.04
C GLU A 117 -5.14 -2.82 11.05
N SER A 118 -4.33 -2.55 10.03
CA SER A 118 -2.95 -3.03 9.95
C SER A 118 -1.95 -2.11 10.63
N ILE A 119 -2.31 -0.85 10.92
CA ILE A 119 -1.48 0.11 11.65
C ILE A 119 -1.90 0.18 13.14
N PRO A 120 -1.15 0.87 14.03
CA PRO A 120 -1.53 0.93 15.43
C PRO A 120 -2.96 1.43 15.64
N GLN A 121 -3.75 0.68 16.41
CA GLN A 121 -5.20 0.89 16.53
C GLN A 121 -5.61 2.33 16.87
N PRO A 122 -4.98 3.05 17.82
CA PRO A 122 -5.35 4.44 18.11
C PRO A 122 -5.19 5.37 16.91
N LEU A 123 -4.16 5.13 16.08
CA LEU A 123 -3.88 5.92 14.90
C LEU A 123 -4.88 5.59 13.78
N GLY A 124 -5.18 4.31 13.56
CA GLY A 124 -6.17 3.87 12.58
C GLY A 124 -7.57 4.40 12.88
N GLN A 125 -8.01 4.29 14.14
CA GLN A 125 -9.33 4.76 14.60
C GLN A 125 -9.47 6.28 14.50
N GLU A 126 -8.48 7.06 14.96
CA GLU A 126 -8.54 8.52 14.83
C GLU A 126 -8.50 8.94 13.36
N THR A 127 -7.75 8.23 12.50
CA THR A 127 -7.73 8.52 11.06
C THR A 127 -9.10 8.30 10.45
N LEU A 128 -9.77 7.19 10.76
CA LEU A 128 -11.13 6.93 10.31
C LEU A 128 -12.10 8.03 10.79
N ARG A 129 -12.00 8.43 12.06
CA ARG A 129 -12.81 9.51 12.62
C ARG A 129 -12.59 10.83 11.88
N MET A 130 -11.34 11.17 11.56
CA MET A 130 -10.98 12.37 10.81
C MET A 130 -11.51 12.37 9.37
N ILE A 131 -11.57 11.21 8.72
CA ILE A 131 -12.16 11.05 7.38
C ILE A 131 -13.65 11.34 7.42
N VAL A 132 -14.37 10.70 8.36
CA VAL A 132 -15.81 10.88 8.53
C VAL A 132 -16.16 12.33 8.90
N MET A 133 -15.39 12.96 9.79
CA MET A 133 -15.59 14.37 10.16
C MET A 133 -15.45 15.34 8.98
N LYS A 134 -14.71 14.97 7.92
CA LYS A 134 -14.57 15.78 6.71
C LYS A 134 -15.66 15.51 5.66
N GLY A 135 -16.64 14.65 5.98
CA GLY A 135 -17.65 14.21 5.03
C GLY A 135 -17.10 13.31 3.92
N GLN A 136 -15.88 12.78 4.08
CA GLN A 136 -15.29 11.82 3.15
C GLN A 136 -15.69 10.39 3.53
N PHE A 137 -15.84 9.52 2.54
CA PHE A 137 -16.08 8.10 2.75
C PHE A 137 -14.82 7.30 2.42
N LEU A 138 -14.54 6.26 3.21
CA LEU A 138 -13.36 5.44 3.03
C LEU A 138 -13.33 4.79 1.64
N GLY A 139 -14.49 4.34 1.15
CA GLY A 139 -14.65 3.75 -0.19
C GLY A 139 -14.25 4.69 -1.33
N THR A 140 -14.46 6.00 -1.20
CA THR A 140 -14.16 6.99 -2.27
C THR A 140 -12.76 7.59 -2.17
N THR A 141 -12.06 7.39 -1.05
CA THR A 141 -10.71 7.92 -0.82
C THR A 141 -9.67 7.12 -1.60
N PHE A 142 -8.74 7.78 -2.31
CA PHE A 142 -7.63 7.08 -2.96
C PHE A 142 -6.66 6.48 -1.94
N PHE A 143 -6.04 5.33 -2.26
CA PHE A 143 -5.19 4.62 -1.30
C PHE A 143 -3.99 5.46 -0.81
N GLY A 144 -3.35 6.24 -1.69
CA GLY A 144 -2.30 7.18 -1.29
C GLY A 144 -2.81 8.35 -0.45
N GLU A 145 -4.02 8.83 -0.70
CA GLU A 145 -4.66 9.87 0.12
C GLU A 145 -4.97 9.36 1.53
N LEU A 146 -5.44 8.11 1.64
CA LEU A 146 -5.66 7.44 2.92
C LEU A 146 -4.37 7.42 3.76
N HIS A 147 -3.24 7.07 3.15
CA HIS A 147 -1.95 7.10 3.84
C HIS A 147 -1.51 8.51 4.25
N ASN A 148 -1.69 9.51 3.39
CA ASN A 148 -1.43 10.90 3.74
C ASN A 148 -2.29 11.36 4.93
N MET A 149 -3.52 10.87 5.04
CA MET A 149 -4.37 11.14 6.20
C MET A 149 -3.85 10.46 7.46
N VAL A 150 -3.35 9.22 7.39
CA VAL A 150 -2.66 8.56 8.50
C VAL A 150 -1.49 9.42 9.02
N LEU A 151 -0.63 9.92 8.14
CA LEU A 151 0.52 10.75 8.53
C LEU A 151 0.09 12.09 9.15
N ARG A 152 -0.95 12.73 8.62
CA ARG A 152 -1.52 13.96 9.22
C ARG A 152 -2.10 13.70 10.60
N THR A 153 -2.82 12.59 10.76
CA THR A 153 -3.39 12.19 12.05
C THR A 153 -2.28 11.93 13.07
N LEU A 154 -1.22 11.23 12.67
CA LEU A 154 -0.05 11.02 13.53
C LEU A 154 0.54 12.35 14.00
N LYS A 155 0.75 13.31 13.08
CA LYS A 155 1.26 14.64 13.44
C LYS A 155 0.36 15.36 14.44
N LYS A 156 -0.97 15.30 14.23
CA LYS A 156 -1.96 15.88 15.15
C LYS A 156 -1.87 15.24 16.54
N LEU A 157 -1.83 13.91 16.64
CA LEU A 157 -1.73 13.19 17.90
C LEU A 157 -0.41 13.49 18.63
N CYS A 158 0.71 13.60 17.91
CA CYS A 158 1.99 14.01 18.47
C CYS A 158 1.94 15.42 19.04
N ASN A 159 1.33 16.38 18.33
CA ASN A 159 1.16 17.74 18.82
C ASN A 159 0.27 17.80 20.07
N GLN A 160 -0.82 17.04 20.09
CA GLN A 160 -1.69 16.93 21.26
C GLN A 160 -0.94 16.33 22.47
N ARG A 161 -0.14 15.28 22.25
CA ARG A 161 0.70 14.70 23.31
C ARG A 161 1.69 15.73 23.85
N ALA A 162 2.35 16.49 22.99
CA ALA A 162 3.30 17.53 23.40
C ALA A 162 2.61 18.61 24.26
N PHE A 163 1.47 19.11 23.80
CA PHE A 163 0.66 20.08 24.54
C PHE A 163 0.19 19.57 25.92
N LEU A 164 -0.31 18.33 25.99
CA LEU A 164 -0.73 17.72 27.26
C LEU A 164 0.44 17.50 28.20
N THR A 165 1.62 17.16 27.68
CA THR A 165 2.84 17.01 28.47
C THR A 165 3.28 18.34 29.07
N ASP A 166 3.14 19.43 28.32
CA ASP A 166 3.44 20.79 28.79
C ASP A 166 2.48 21.23 29.91
N ILE A 167 1.17 21.03 29.72
CA ILE A 167 0.17 21.28 30.76
C ILE A 167 0.47 20.48 32.02
N HIS A 168 0.77 19.18 31.89
CA HIS A 168 1.08 18.33 33.04
C HIS A 168 2.34 18.80 33.79
N THR A 169 3.37 19.19 33.04
CA THR A 169 4.63 19.69 33.62
C THR A 169 4.42 21.02 34.33
N THR A 170 3.63 21.92 33.74
CA THR A 170 3.26 23.21 34.34
C THR A 170 2.36 23.03 35.56
N GLY A 171 1.37 22.14 35.48
CA GLY A 171 0.49 21.79 36.59
C GLY A 171 1.27 21.29 37.81
N LYS A 172 2.25 20.40 37.62
CA LYS A 172 3.16 19.96 38.70
C LYS A 172 3.98 21.09 39.31
N LYS A 173 4.39 22.08 38.52
CA LYS A 173 5.11 23.27 39.04
C LYS A 173 4.16 24.15 39.85
N LEU A 174 2.92 24.31 39.39
CA LEU A 174 1.90 25.07 40.08
C LEU A 174 1.47 24.39 41.38
N GLU A 175 1.35 23.07 41.42
CA GLU A 175 1.05 22.28 42.63
C GLU A 175 2.08 22.56 43.73
N LYS A 176 3.38 22.47 43.40
CA LYS A 176 4.48 22.86 44.30
C LYS A 176 4.45 24.33 44.71
N THR A 177 3.85 25.18 43.88
CA THR A 177 3.72 26.61 44.16
C THR A 177 2.52 26.87 45.09
N CYS A 178 1.44 26.10 44.98
CA CYS A 178 0.28 26.11 45.86
C CYS A 178 0.55 25.51 47.26
N GLU A 179 1.62 24.71 47.40
CA GLU A 179 2.11 24.25 48.71
C GLU A 179 2.67 25.40 49.57
N ARG A 180 3.02 26.54 48.95
CA ARG A 180 3.46 27.75 49.65
C ARG A 180 2.28 28.39 50.38
N PRO A 181 2.29 28.47 51.73
CA PRO A 181 1.15 28.97 52.50
C PRO A 181 0.75 30.40 52.15
N GLU A 182 1.69 31.23 51.67
CA GLU A 182 1.47 32.60 51.22
C GLU A 182 0.76 32.72 49.86
N LEU A 183 0.66 31.63 49.09
CA LEU A 183 -0.04 31.58 47.79
C LEU A 183 -1.35 30.78 47.85
N LYS A 184 -1.74 30.27 49.03
CA LYS A 184 -3.02 29.57 49.24
C LYS A 184 -4.17 30.58 49.24
N ILE A 185 -4.76 30.80 48.07
CA ILE A 185 -6.00 31.58 47.95
C ILE A 185 -7.16 30.67 48.37
N LYS A 186 -7.64 30.86 49.62
CA LYS A 186 -8.86 30.27 50.22
C LYS A 186 -9.19 28.84 49.72
N CYS A 187 -8.40 27.85 50.10
CA CYS A 187 -8.90 26.47 50.16
C CYS A 187 -9.84 26.35 51.37
N HIS A 188 -11.01 26.98 51.29
CA HIS A 188 -12.10 26.68 52.21
C HIS A 188 -12.66 25.33 51.72
N HIS A 189 -12.15 24.23 52.27
CA HIS A 189 -12.84 22.95 52.18
C HIS A 189 -14.24 23.16 52.76
N ASN A 190 -15.24 23.17 51.90
CA ASN A 190 -16.51 22.58 52.22
C ASN A 190 -16.68 21.45 51.22
N ASP A 191 -16.60 20.23 51.74
CA ASP A 191 -16.99 19.01 51.04
C ASP A 191 -18.42 19.18 50.51
N LYS A 192 -18.52 19.62 49.25
CA LYS A 192 -19.67 19.37 48.40
C LYS A 192 -19.14 19.00 47.03
N SER A 193 -19.10 17.69 46.82
CA SER A 193 -19.07 16.94 45.56
C SER A 193 -18.57 17.67 44.32
N CYS A 194 -17.46 17.17 43.77
CA CYS A 194 -17.39 16.85 42.36
C CYS A 194 -17.26 15.34 42.22
#